data_AF-A0A0P9DFB1-F1
#
_entry.id   AF-A0A0P9DFB1-F1
#
_cell.length_a   1.000
_cell.length_b   1.000
_cell.length_c   1.000
_cell.angle_alpha   90.00
_cell.angle_beta   90.00
_cell.angle_gamma   90.00
#
_symmetry.space_group_name_H-M   'P 1'
#
loop_
_entity.id
_entity.type
_entity.pdbx_description
1 polymer ?
#
loop_
_entity_poly.entity_id
_entity_poly.type
_entity_poly.pdbx_seq_one_letter_code
_entity_poly.pdbx_strand_id
1 'polypeptide(L)'
;MRISMKKEVFETMEDRALLEACIEPTIRQIRGKGLRIKREVYGGLTPGLQALLMFQVLHGHAHSAAEYYWFVSHYISLGVWPELKAGMRYFEDEAMLRIYEETEAAVEAKNRQPDGSWRHFAVMDLDGDAELAASVARLFARYQQAATETIRRIGERIRSIPGEFAELET
;
A
#
# COMPACT_ATOMS: atom_id res chain seq x y z
N MET A 1 0.34 4.48 -17.03
CA MET A 1 -0.14 3.63 -18.15
C MET A 1 -1.42 2.96 -17.69
N ARG A 2 -2.55 3.24 -18.34
CA ARG A 2 -3.83 2.57 -18.07
C ARG A 2 -3.93 1.33 -18.96
N ILE A 3 -4.68 0.33 -18.51
CA ILE A 3 -5.00 -0.83 -19.34
C ILE A 3 -6.17 -0.54 -20.25
N SER A 4 -6.23 -1.17 -21.42
CA SER A 4 -7.45 -1.26 -22.22
C SER A 4 -8.22 -2.52 -21.81
N MET A 5 -9.53 -2.38 -21.58
CA MET A 5 -10.39 -3.49 -21.17
C MET A 5 -11.79 -3.33 -21.77
N LYS A 6 -12.41 -4.43 -22.21
CA LYS A 6 -13.83 -4.45 -22.59
C LYS A 6 -14.71 -4.05 -21.43
N LYS A 7 -15.67 -3.17 -21.68
CA LYS A 7 -16.59 -2.66 -20.66
C LYS A 7 -17.33 -3.78 -19.91
N GLU A 8 -17.80 -4.81 -20.61
CA GLU A 8 -18.55 -5.90 -19.98
C GLU A 8 -17.69 -6.71 -19.01
N VAL A 9 -16.41 -6.91 -19.35
CA VAL A 9 -15.46 -7.59 -18.47
C VAL A 9 -15.20 -6.73 -17.25
N PHE A 10 -14.93 -5.44 -17.45
CA PHE A 10 -14.67 -4.49 -16.36
C PHE A 10 -15.81 -4.43 -15.34
N GLU A 11 -17.06 -4.39 -15.80
CA GLU A 11 -18.23 -4.27 -14.92
C GLU A 11 -18.53 -5.56 -14.13
N THR A 12 -18.11 -6.71 -14.63
CA THR A 12 -18.42 -8.03 -14.03
C THR A 12 -17.27 -8.61 -13.20
N MET A 13 -16.09 -8.02 -13.24
CA MET A 13 -14.95 -8.47 -12.42
C MET A 13 -15.18 -8.20 -10.93
N GLU A 14 -14.79 -9.17 -10.10
CA GLU A 14 -14.70 -9.01 -8.64
C GLU A 14 -13.65 -7.95 -8.26
N ASP A 15 -13.86 -7.26 -7.14
CA ASP A 15 -13.03 -6.10 -6.73
C ASP A 15 -11.53 -6.41 -6.72
N ARG A 16 -11.15 -7.55 -6.14
CA ARG A 16 -9.75 -8.01 -6.10
C ARG A 16 -9.18 -8.24 -7.50
N ALA A 17 -9.92 -8.91 -8.38
CA ALA A 17 -9.44 -9.17 -9.73
C ALA A 17 -9.31 -7.86 -10.53
N LEU A 18 -10.26 -6.95 -10.32
CA LEU A 18 -10.29 -5.65 -11.00
C LEU A 18 -9.10 -4.78 -10.61
N LEU A 19 -8.82 -4.63 -9.31
CA LEU A 19 -7.68 -3.86 -8.84
C LEU A 19 -6.34 -4.46 -9.30
N GLU A 20 -6.22 -5.80 -9.28
CA GLU A 20 -5.03 -6.51 -9.76
C GLU A 20 -4.79 -6.26 -11.25
N ALA A 21 -5.84 -6.35 -12.07
CA ALA A 21 -5.74 -6.07 -13.49
C ALA A 21 -5.28 -4.64 -13.77
N CYS A 22 -5.85 -3.65 -13.07
CA CYS A 22 -5.49 -2.25 -13.22
C CYS A 22 -4.03 -1.95 -12.84
N ILE A 23 -3.49 -2.62 -11.82
CA ILE A 23 -2.16 -2.29 -11.28
C ILE A 23 -1.01 -3.15 -11.83
N GLU A 24 -1.27 -4.38 -12.26
CA GLU A 24 -0.25 -5.34 -12.71
C GLU A 24 0.73 -4.78 -13.77
N PRO A 25 0.29 -4.04 -14.80
CA PRO A 25 1.22 -3.47 -15.78
C PRO A 25 2.18 -2.45 -15.18
N THR A 26 1.75 -1.70 -14.16
CA THR A 26 2.60 -0.77 -13.42
C THR A 26 3.60 -1.54 -12.57
N ILE A 27 3.15 -2.58 -11.86
CA ILE A 27 4.04 -3.47 -11.08
C ILE A 27 5.13 -4.09 -11.95
N ARG A 28 4.79 -4.58 -13.15
CA ARG A 28 5.78 -5.15 -14.09
C ARG A 28 6.86 -4.16 -14.50
N GLN A 29 6.53 -2.88 -14.65
CA GLN A 29 7.50 -1.85 -15.03
C GLN A 29 8.49 -1.52 -13.91
N ILE A 30 8.04 -1.57 -12.66
CA ILE A 30 8.87 -1.17 -11.51
C ILE A 30 9.54 -2.34 -10.78
N ARG A 31 9.11 -3.59 -11.04
CA ARG A 31 9.66 -4.78 -10.39
C ARG A 31 11.16 -4.93 -10.68
N GLY A 32 11.95 -5.09 -9.62
CA GLY A 32 13.40 -5.21 -9.71
C GLY A 32 14.13 -3.95 -10.18
N LYS A 33 13.45 -2.81 -10.32
CA LYS A 33 14.07 -1.53 -10.73
C LYS A 33 14.51 -0.70 -9.54
N GLY A 34 15.50 0.17 -9.74
CA GLY A 34 15.95 1.13 -8.73
C GLY A 34 14.96 2.28 -8.51
N LEU A 35 15.09 2.98 -7.38
CA LEU A 35 14.16 4.04 -6.93
C LEU A 35 13.93 5.14 -7.97
N ARG A 36 14.95 5.51 -8.77
CA ARG A 36 14.81 6.52 -9.83
C ARG A 36 13.73 6.13 -10.84
N ILE A 37 13.81 4.92 -11.38
CA ILE A 37 12.84 4.40 -12.36
C ILE A 37 11.46 4.26 -11.72
N LYS A 38 11.38 3.79 -10.45
CA LYS A 38 10.10 3.68 -9.74
C LYS A 38 9.41 5.05 -9.60
N ARG A 39 10.17 6.11 -9.28
CA ARG A 39 9.67 7.49 -9.16
C ARG A 39 9.22 8.05 -10.51
N GLU A 40 9.99 7.81 -11.57
CA GLU A 40 9.61 8.22 -12.94
C GLU A 40 8.28 7.58 -13.36
N VAL A 41 8.13 6.27 -13.14
CA VAL A 41 6.87 5.57 -13.43
C VAL A 41 5.72 6.11 -12.57
N TYR A 42 5.92 6.24 -11.25
CA TYR A 42 4.92 6.79 -10.32
C TYR A 42 4.44 8.19 -10.72
N GLY A 43 5.36 9.08 -11.11
CA GLY A 43 5.02 10.45 -11.52
C GLY A 43 4.22 10.53 -12.82
N GLY A 44 4.25 9.48 -13.66
CA GLY A 44 3.45 9.38 -14.89
C GLY A 44 2.11 8.66 -14.71
N LEU A 45 1.74 8.27 -13.49
CA LEU A 45 0.45 7.66 -13.19
C LEU A 45 -0.63 8.72 -12.95
N THR A 46 -1.88 8.34 -13.16
CA THR A 46 -3.05 9.09 -12.70
C THR A 46 -3.12 9.06 -11.16
N PRO A 47 -3.83 10.00 -10.52
CA PRO A 47 -4.02 9.99 -9.06
C PRO A 47 -4.57 8.65 -8.54
N GLY A 48 -5.58 8.07 -9.20
CA GLY A 48 -6.10 6.75 -8.85
C GLY A 48 -5.08 5.62 -8.94
N LEU A 49 -4.26 5.56 -10.01
CA LEU A 49 -3.20 4.54 -10.12
C LEU A 49 -2.06 4.77 -9.13
N GLN A 50 -1.76 6.02 -8.76
CA GLN A 50 -0.82 6.33 -7.67
C GLN A 50 -1.33 5.77 -6.35
N ALA A 51 -2.57 6.08 -5.99
CA ALA A 51 -3.21 5.58 -4.77
C ALA A 51 -3.27 4.04 -4.73
N LEU A 52 -3.66 3.41 -5.84
CA LEU A 52 -3.72 1.96 -5.97
C LEU A 52 -2.33 1.32 -5.85
N LEU A 53 -1.31 1.92 -6.48
CA LEU A 53 0.06 1.45 -6.36
C LEU A 53 0.53 1.48 -4.90
N MET A 54 0.24 2.57 -4.18
CA MET A 54 0.65 2.73 -2.79
C MET A 54 -0.04 1.74 -1.84
N PHE A 55 -1.30 1.38 -2.10
CA PHE A 55 -1.91 0.25 -1.40
C PHE A 55 -1.19 -1.08 -1.72
N GLN A 56 -0.94 -1.34 -3.00
CA GLN A 56 -0.39 -2.61 -3.47
C GLN A 56 1.05 -2.86 -3.00
N VAL A 57 1.90 -1.83 -2.88
CA VAL A 57 3.29 -1.98 -2.43
C VAL A 57 3.41 -2.43 -0.97
N LEU A 58 2.40 -2.16 -0.12
CA LEU A 58 2.36 -2.73 1.22
C LEU A 58 1.59 -4.06 1.24
N HIS A 59 0.41 -4.09 0.62
CA HIS A 59 -0.47 -5.26 0.66
C HIS A 59 0.15 -6.50 0.00
N GLY A 60 0.85 -6.33 -1.12
CA GLY A 60 1.51 -7.44 -1.83
C GLY A 60 2.80 -7.94 -1.15
N HIS A 61 3.17 -7.38 -0.01
CA HIS A 61 4.43 -7.68 0.67
C HIS A 61 4.24 -8.08 2.15
N ALA A 62 3.24 -7.56 2.83
CA ALA A 62 2.98 -7.83 4.23
C ALA A 62 2.12 -9.09 4.44
N HIS A 63 2.72 -10.29 4.37
CA HIS A 63 2.01 -11.56 4.60
C HIS A 63 2.12 -12.07 6.05
N SER A 64 3.02 -11.49 6.83
CA SER A 64 3.24 -11.78 8.24
C SER A 64 3.46 -10.49 9.03
N ALA A 65 3.31 -10.56 10.36
CA ALA A 65 3.59 -9.43 11.24
C ALA A 65 5.05 -8.94 11.11
N ALA A 66 5.98 -9.87 10.88
CA ALA A 66 7.39 -9.57 10.72
C ALA A 66 7.68 -8.85 9.39
N GLU A 67 7.09 -9.31 8.28
CA GLU A 67 7.16 -8.59 7.00
C GLU A 67 6.46 -7.24 7.09
N TYR A 68 5.29 -7.16 7.72
CA TYR A 68 4.56 -5.91 7.93
C TYR A 68 5.43 -4.88 8.64
N TYR A 69 6.04 -5.24 9.77
CA TYR A 69 6.97 -4.37 10.48
C TYR A 69 8.15 -3.93 9.60
N TRP A 70 8.76 -4.87 8.88
CA TRP A 70 9.92 -4.58 8.04
C TRP A 70 9.58 -3.62 6.90
N PHE A 71 8.51 -3.88 6.14
CA PHE A 71 8.10 -3.05 5.01
C PHE A 71 7.63 -1.68 5.45
N VAL A 72 6.90 -1.57 6.57
CA VAL A 72 6.51 -0.27 7.12
C VAL A 72 7.74 0.54 7.53
N SER A 73 8.66 -0.07 8.29
CA SER A 73 9.93 0.58 8.68
C SER A 73 10.72 1.04 7.45
N HIS A 74 10.78 0.19 6.42
CA HIS A 74 11.45 0.50 5.17
C HIS A 74 10.81 1.70 4.45
N TYR A 75 9.49 1.70 4.28
CA TYR A 75 8.80 2.79 3.58
C TYR A 75 8.81 4.10 4.34
N ILE A 76 8.78 4.09 5.67
CA ILE A 76 8.97 5.30 6.47
C ILE A 76 10.41 5.80 6.30
N SER A 77 11.42 4.94 6.39
CA SER A 77 12.83 5.33 6.24
C SER A 77 13.16 5.91 4.84
N LEU A 78 12.42 5.49 3.80
CA LEU A 78 12.55 6.01 2.44
C LEU A 78 11.75 7.30 2.17
N GLY A 79 10.94 7.75 3.14
CA GLY A 79 10.03 8.90 2.98
C GLY A 79 8.84 8.63 2.06
N VAL A 80 8.48 7.35 1.85
CA VAL A 80 7.36 6.94 0.97
C VAL A 80 6.05 6.83 1.74
N TRP A 81 6.10 6.66 3.06
CA TRP A 81 4.92 6.49 3.91
C TRP A 81 3.81 7.56 3.76
N PRO A 82 4.11 8.86 3.56
CA PRO A 82 3.08 9.86 3.29
C PRO A 82 2.21 9.54 2.06
N GLU A 83 2.77 8.91 1.02
CA GLU A 83 2.05 8.52 -0.19
C GLU A 83 1.11 7.34 0.07
N LEU A 84 1.49 6.41 0.96
CA LEU A 84 0.59 5.32 1.40
C LEU A 84 -0.64 5.88 2.12
N LYS A 85 -0.44 6.86 3.01
CA LYS A 85 -1.54 7.57 3.68
C LYS A 85 -2.37 8.39 2.69
N ALA A 86 -1.75 9.04 1.72
CA ALA A 86 -2.45 9.77 0.66
C ALA A 86 -3.36 8.85 -0.17
N GLY A 87 -2.91 7.62 -0.48
CA GLY A 87 -3.74 6.62 -1.14
C GLY A 87 -5.00 6.27 -0.34
N MET A 88 -4.88 6.09 0.98
CA MET A 88 -6.06 5.81 1.82
C MET A 88 -7.03 7.00 1.87
N ARG A 89 -6.53 8.24 1.88
CA ARG A 89 -7.37 9.45 1.76
C ARG A 89 -8.09 9.52 0.42
N TYR A 90 -7.40 9.17 -0.68
CA TYR A 90 -8.01 9.14 -2.01
C TYR A 90 -9.18 8.13 -2.09
N PHE A 91 -9.04 6.97 -1.44
CA PHE A 91 -10.11 5.97 -1.35
C PHE A 91 -11.12 6.24 -0.22
N GLU A 92 -10.98 7.35 0.50
CA GLU A 92 -11.82 7.71 1.65
C GLU A 92 -11.91 6.57 2.68
N ASP A 93 -10.79 5.86 2.88
CA ASP A 93 -10.67 4.76 3.84
C ASP A 93 -10.03 5.25 5.14
N GLU A 94 -10.83 5.96 5.91
CA GLU A 94 -10.44 6.49 7.23
C GLU A 94 -10.07 5.39 8.24
N ALA A 95 -10.62 4.18 8.07
CA ALA A 95 -10.31 3.05 8.96
C ALA A 95 -8.89 2.55 8.72
N MET A 96 -8.53 2.31 7.46
CA MET A 96 -7.17 1.91 7.10
C MET A 96 -6.17 3.04 7.36
N LEU A 97 -6.54 4.30 7.11
CA LEU A 97 -5.69 5.45 7.41
C LEU A 97 -5.31 5.51 8.90
N ARG A 98 -6.27 5.34 9.82
CA ARG A 98 -5.99 5.27 11.26
C ARG A 98 -5.04 4.12 11.61
N ILE A 99 -5.22 2.95 10.99
CA ILE A 99 -4.29 1.83 11.18
C ILE A 99 -2.87 2.21 10.73
N TYR A 100 -2.73 2.90 9.59
CA TYR A 100 -1.42 3.36 9.11
C TYR A 100 -0.78 4.36 10.07
N GLU A 101 -1.55 5.31 10.62
CA GLU A 101 -1.05 6.30 11.57
C GLU A 101 -0.62 5.67 12.90
N GLU A 102 -1.41 4.72 13.42
CA GLU A 102 -1.05 3.98 14.63
C GLU A 102 0.19 3.10 14.42
N THR A 103 0.30 2.44 13.26
CA THR A 103 1.48 1.65 12.91
C THR A 103 2.72 2.53 12.77
N GLU A 104 2.62 3.68 12.11
CA GLU A 104 3.71 4.64 11.99
C GLU A 104 4.20 5.07 13.37
N ALA A 105 3.29 5.46 14.27
CA ALA A 105 3.64 5.86 15.62
C ALA A 105 4.39 4.75 16.40
N ALA A 106 3.91 3.50 16.30
CA ALA A 106 4.55 2.36 16.96
C ALA A 106 5.97 2.08 16.40
N VAL A 107 6.13 2.16 15.08
CA VAL A 107 7.42 1.92 14.42
C VAL A 107 8.39 3.06 14.69
N GLU A 108 7.94 4.32 14.62
CA GLU A 108 8.77 5.49 14.91
C GLU A 108 9.23 5.51 16.37
N ALA A 109 8.36 5.19 17.32
CA ALA A 109 8.71 5.11 18.75
C ALA A 109 9.85 4.11 19.01
N LYS A 110 9.94 3.04 18.21
CA LYS A 110 11.00 2.04 18.31
C LYS A 110 12.27 2.42 17.55
N ASN A 111 12.12 3.04 16.37
CA ASN A 111 13.20 3.13 15.40
C ASN A 111 13.83 4.51 15.26
N ARG A 112 13.11 5.58 15.60
CA ARG A 112 13.64 6.95 15.56
C ARG A 112 14.43 7.22 16.84
N GLN A 113 15.67 7.69 16.66
CA GLN A 113 16.56 8.07 17.74
C GLN A 113 16.32 9.52 18.18
N PRO A 114 16.80 9.94 19.36
CA PRO A 114 16.65 11.32 19.85
C PRO A 114 17.23 12.39 18.92
N ASP A 115 18.23 12.05 18.11
CA ASP A 115 18.83 12.93 17.10
C ASP A 115 18.04 12.99 15.78
N GLY A 116 16.89 12.30 15.70
CA GLY A 116 16.04 12.21 14.52
C GLY A 116 16.48 11.17 13.49
N SER A 117 17.65 10.52 13.68
CA SER A 117 18.11 9.45 12.81
C SER A 117 17.30 8.16 13.00
N TRP A 118 17.31 7.29 12.00
CA TRP A 118 16.74 5.95 12.11
C TRP A 118 17.82 4.96 12.51
N ARG A 119 17.55 4.12 13.52
CA ARG A 119 18.40 2.95 13.78
C ARG A 119 18.32 1.95 12.64
N HIS A 120 19.28 1.03 12.59
CA HIS A 120 19.14 -0.15 11.76
C HIS A 120 17.98 -1.02 12.29
N PHE A 121 17.02 -1.32 11.42
CA PHE A 121 15.89 -2.21 11.71
C PHE A 121 16.04 -3.52 10.94
N ALA A 122 15.65 -4.62 11.59
CA ALA A 122 15.71 -5.95 11.02
C ALA A 122 14.44 -6.73 11.37
N VAL A 123 14.12 -7.76 10.59
CA VAL A 123 12.98 -8.64 10.86
C VAL A 123 13.07 -9.26 12.27
N MET A 124 14.29 -9.60 12.70
CA MET A 124 14.59 -10.19 14.02
C MET A 124 14.39 -9.22 15.20
N ASP A 125 14.10 -7.92 14.96
CA ASP A 125 13.81 -6.98 16.04
C ASP A 125 12.62 -7.44 16.90
N LEU A 126 11.69 -8.20 16.32
CA LEU A 126 10.53 -8.74 17.02
C LEU A 126 10.90 -9.91 17.96
N ASP A 127 11.99 -10.63 17.69
CA ASP A 127 12.41 -11.78 18.51
C ASP A 127 12.98 -11.34 19.86
N GLY A 128 13.59 -10.14 19.90
CA GLY A 128 14.23 -9.57 21.09
C GLY A 128 13.35 -8.60 21.88
N ASP A 129 12.13 -8.31 21.41
CA ASP A 129 11.25 -7.30 21.99
C ASP A 129 9.78 -7.76 21.97
N ALA A 130 9.38 -8.40 23.07
CA ALA A 130 8.04 -8.98 23.20
C ALA A 130 6.92 -7.93 23.15
N GLU A 131 7.17 -6.71 23.64
CA GLU A 131 6.19 -5.62 23.63
C GLU A 131 5.95 -5.12 22.20
N LEU A 132 7.04 -4.88 21.47
CA LEU A 132 6.99 -4.51 20.06
C LEU A 132 6.31 -5.61 19.24
N ALA A 133 6.69 -6.88 19.45
CA ALA A 133 6.10 -8.02 18.75
C ALA A 133 4.58 -8.10 18.98
N ALA A 134 4.12 -7.97 20.23
CA ALA A 134 2.69 -7.96 20.55
C ALA A 134 1.96 -6.77 19.91
N SER A 135 2.58 -5.59 19.92
CA SER A 135 2.00 -4.38 19.31
C SER A 135 1.86 -4.50 17.80
N VAL A 136 2.93 -4.93 17.12
CA VAL A 136 2.95 -5.16 15.67
C VAL A 136 1.95 -6.25 15.28
N ALA A 137 1.90 -7.37 16.01
CA ALA A 137 0.96 -8.44 15.72
C ALA A 137 -0.50 -7.97 15.79
N ARG A 138 -0.85 -7.17 16.81
CA ARG A 138 -2.18 -6.57 16.95
C ARG A 138 -2.51 -5.62 15.79
N LEU A 139 -1.57 -4.76 15.41
CA LEU A 139 -1.72 -3.82 14.29
C LEU A 139 -1.87 -4.56 12.96
N PHE A 140 -1.05 -5.59 12.73
CA PHE A 140 -1.12 -6.41 11.54
C PHE A 140 -2.45 -7.16 11.42
N ALA A 141 -2.96 -7.72 12.52
CA ALA A 141 -4.27 -8.37 12.52
C ALA A 141 -5.40 -7.39 12.15
N ARG A 142 -5.37 -6.16 12.69
CA ARG A 142 -6.32 -5.09 12.32
C ARG A 142 -6.19 -4.69 10.86
N TYR A 143 -4.95 -4.54 10.37
CA TYR A 143 -4.67 -4.27 8.96
C TYR A 143 -5.28 -5.35 8.05
N GLN A 144 -5.08 -6.63 8.36
CA GLN A 144 -5.63 -7.73 7.56
C GLN A 144 -7.16 -7.74 7.58
N GLN A 145 -7.78 -7.47 8.72
CA GLN A 145 -9.24 -7.37 8.83
C GLN A 145 -9.78 -6.19 8.00
N ALA A 146 -9.12 -5.04 8.05
CA ALA A 146 -9.54 -3.85 7.30
C ALA A 146 -9.29 -3.99 5.79
N ALA A 147 -8.27 -4.75 5.37
CA ALA A 147 -7.88 -4.85 3.96
C ALA A 147 -9.00 -5.35 3.03
N THR A 148 -9.91 -6.19 3.52
CA THR A 148 -11.08 -6.64 2.73
C THR A 148 -12.00 -5.48 2.38
N GLU A 149 -12.28 -4.61 3.35
CA GLU A 149 -13.10 -3.41 3.14
C GLU A 149 -12.36 -2.38 2.27
N THR A 150 -11.05 -2.23 2.44
CA THR A 150 -10.23 -1.38 1.57
C THR A 150 -10.29 -1.83 0.12
N ILE A 151 -10.18 -3.14 -0.15
CA ILE A 151 -10.29 -3.72 -1.49
C ILE A 151 -11.65 -3.42 -2.11
N ARG A 152 -12.73 -3.56 -1.32
CA ARG A 152 -14.09 -3.23 -1.75
C ARG A 152 -14.20 -1.76 -2.16
N ARG A 153 -13.71 -0.84 -1.31
CA ARG A 153 -13.69 0.61 -1.59
C ARG A 153 -12.88 0.97 -2.83
N ILE A 154 -11.72 0.32 -3.01
CA ILE A 154 -10.90 0.47 -4.22
C ILE A 154 -11.70 0.03 -5.45
N GLY A 155 -12.36 -1.13 -5.40
CA GLY A 155 -13.20 -1.61 -6.48
C GLY A 155 -14.35 -0.65 -6.82
N GLU A 156 -15.04 -0.10 -5.82
CA GLU A 156 -16.07 0.91 -6.00
C GLU A 156 -15.52 2.18 -6.67
N ARG A 157 -14.36 2.66 -6.22
CA ARG A 157 -13.69 3.84 -6.79
C ARG A 157 -13.24 3.62 -8.23
N ILE A 158 -12.70 2.44 -8.54
CA ILE A 158 -12.31 2.07 -9.91
C ILE A 158 -13.53 2.14 -10.83
N ARG A 159 -14.68 1.59 -10.39
CA ARG A 159 -15.91 1.61 -11.20
C ARG A 159 -16.56 2.98 -11.30
N SER A 160 -16.44 3.84 -10.29
CA SER A 160 -17.03 5.19 -10.33
C SER A 160 -16.24 6.17 -11.19
N ILE A 161 -14.93 5.98 -11.35
CA ILE A 161 -14.07 6.83 -12.20
C ILE A 161 -13.13 5.96 -13.05
N PRO A 162 -13.64 5.14 -13.99
CA PRO A 162 -12.82 4.18 -14.74
C PRO A 162 -11.65 4.82 -15.47
N GLY A 163 -11.82 6.05 -15.96
CA GLY A 163 -10.80 6.79 -16.70
C GLY A 163 -9.51 7.07 -15.93
N GLU A 164 -9.49 6.94 -14.59
CA GLU A 164 -8.25 7.00 -13.84
C GLU A 164 -7.48 5.67 -13.82
N PHE A 165 -8.13 4.54 -14.12
CA PHE A 165 -7.54 3.20 -13.93
C PHE A 165 -7.44 2.40 -15.23
N ALA A 166 -8.41 2.56 -16.13
CA ALA A 166 -8.55 1.82 -17.37
C ALA A 166 -9.12 2.69 -18.50
N GLU A 167 -8.89 2.27 -19.72
CA GLU A 167 -9.53 2.76 -20.93
C GLU A 167 -10.54 1.70 -21.38
N LEU A 168 -11.83 2.05 -21.37
CA LEU A 168 -12.89 1.10 -21.65
C LEU A 168 -13.16 1.03 -23.16
N GLU A 169 -13.06 -0.18 -23.69
CA GLU A 169 -13.45 -0.50 -25.06
C GLU A 169 -14.96 -0.75 -25.10
N THR A 170 -15.60 -0.18 -26.12
CA THR A 170 -17.01 -0.40 -26.48
C THR A 170 -17.23 -1.73 -27.20
#